data_AF-A0A958XTP3-F1
#
_entry.id   AF-A0A958XTP3-F1
#
_cell.length_a   1.000
_cell.length_b   1.000
_cell.length_c   1.000
_cell.angle_alpha   90.00
_cell.angle_beta   90.00
_cell.angle_gamma   90.00
#
_symmetry.space_group_name_H-M   'P 1'
#
loop_
_entity.id
_entity.type
_entity.pdbx_description
1 polymer ?
#
loop_
_entity_poly.entity_id
_entity_poly.type
_entity_poly.pdbx_seq_one_letter_code
_entity_poly.pdbx_strand_id
1 'polypeptide(L)'
;MNVRTGLDRLAGRETRIKGRVAYLCHNASIDSRCREGLAVVQELFGPRLAAVFSPQHGLFSDAQDNMIESDHFVHPHFKIPVFSLYSETRAPTDEMLDGIEHVIVDLQDAGCRAYTFMYTMTLMMEACGRRDIEVIVLDRPNPIGGIEVEGAVLDMDFASFIGRHPMPMRHGMTIGEIARMANEHWGISCPLKVVEMEGWQRAMYFGETGLPWAFPSPNMPHLDTALVFPGTVVLEGTNLSEGRGSTRPFELFGYPALRPHACFSQITDVFKDVPLEGFALRPLYFQPTFDKHAGHTCGGFQLHVTDRQRFKPWHTGQFLLRALYEVM
;
A
#
# COMPACT_ATOMS: atom_id res chain seq x y z
N MET A 1 10.34 -8.58 21.73
CA MET A 1 9.01 -8.11 22.18
C MET A 1 8.28 -7.72 20.90
N ASN A 2 7.09 -8.28 20.64
CA ASN A 2 6.39 -8.04 19.37
C ASN A 2 5.88 -6.59 19.33
N VAL A 3 5.93 -5.98 18.15
CA VAL A 3 5.29 -4.68 17.91
C VAL A 3 3.79 -4.81 18.17
N ARG A 4 3.18 -3.78 18.76
CA ARG A 4 1.72 -3.65 18.87
C ARG A 4 1.25 -2.55 17.95
N THR A 5 0.38 -2.91 17.01
CA THR A 5 -0.24 -1.96 16.06
C THR A 5 -1.17 -0.97 16.75
N GLY A 6 -1.58 0.09 16.05
CA GLY A 6 -2.64 0.97 16.53
C GLY A 6 -3.93 0.21 16.90
N LEU A 7 -4.27 -0.84 16.15
CA LEU A 7 -5.41 -1.72 16.43
C LEU A 7 -5.21 -2.54 17.71
N ASP A 8 -4.02 -3.13 17.94
CA ASP A 8 -3.71 -3.87 19.18
C ASP A 8 -3.77 -2.96 20.43
N ARG A 9 -3.42 -1.68 20.26
CA ARG A 9 -3.51 -0.68 21.34
C ARG A 9 -4.92 -0.20 21.55
N LEU A 10 -5.71 -0.03 20.49
CA LEU A 10 -7.12 0.34 20.57
C LEU A 10 -7.92 -0.76 21.29
N ALA A 11 -7.70 -2.02 20.92
CA ALA A 11 -8.35 -3.18 21.53
C ALA A 11 -7.98 -3.39 23.01
N GLY A 12 -6.77 -3.00 23.41
CA GLY A 12 -6.27 -3.17 24.77
C GLY A 12 -6.57 -2.02 25.73
N ARG A 13 -7.34 -1.00 25.33
CA ARG A 13 -7.67 0.17 26.16
C ARG A 13 -9.19 0.30 26.30
N GLU A 14 -9.65 0.80 27.45
CA GLU A 14 -11.00 1.37 27.52
C GLU A 14 -11.08 2.55 26.54
N THR A 15 -11.80 2.35 25.44
CA THR A 15 -11.93 3.36 24.39
C THR A 15 -12.79 4.51 24.91
N ARG A 16 -12.16 5.66 25.20
CA ARG A 16 -12.88 6.90 25.56
C ARG A 16 -13.61 7.54 24.38
N ILE A 17 -13.62 6.90 23.22
CA ILE A 17 -14.27 7.37 22.00
C ILE A 17 -15.78 7.14 22.18
N LYS A 18 -16.50 8.24 22.41
CA LYS A 18 -17.97 8.28 22.50
C LYS A 18 -18.56 8.53 21.11
N GLY A 19 -19.89 8.56 20.98
CA GLY A 19 -20.53 8.90 19.71
C GLY A 19 -20.49 7.80 18.65
N ARG A 20 -21.04 8.11 17.46
CA ARG A 20 -21.10 7.19 16.30
C ARG A 20 -19.78 7.18 15.56
N VAL A 21 -19.33 5.97 15.21
CA VAL A 21 -18.05 5.76 14.54
C VAL A 21 -18.24 5.13 13.15
N ALA A 22 -17.40 5.50 12.22
CA ALA A 22 -17.19 4.74 11.00
C ALA A 22 -15.75 4.20 10.93
N TYR A 23 -15.54 3.18 10.11
CA TYR A 23 -14.27 2.48 10.02
C TYR A 23 -13.79 2.34 8.58
N LEU A 24 -12.65 2.95 8.25
CA LEU A 24 -11.96 2.79 6.97
C LEU A 24 -10.90 1.68 7.12
N CYS A 25 -11.16 0.53 6.48
CA CYS A 25 -10.33 -0.66 6.61
C CYS A 25 -10.33 -1.54 5.35
N HIS A 26 -9.52 -2.59 5.36
CA HIS A 26 -9.49 -3.63 4.33
C HIS A 26 -9.04 -4.97 4.93
N ASN A 27 -8.84 -5.98 4.08
CA ASN A 27 -8.47 -7.33 4.51
C ASN A 27 -7.21 -7.40 5.39
N ALA A 28 -6.18 -6.57 5.14
CA ALA A 28 -4.96 -6.59 5.96
C ALA A 28 -5.05 -5.78 7.26
N SER A 29 -6.22 -5.19 7.54
CA SER A 29 -6.53 -4.56 8.82
C SER A 29 -6.79 -5.65 9.87
N ILE A 30 -5.75 -6.36 10.29
CA ILE A 30 -5.81 -7.41 11.32
C ILE A 30 -5.06 -7.03 12.59
N ASP A 31 -5.43 -7.63 13.72
CA ASP A 31 -4.68 -7.54 14.96
C ASP A 31 -3.51 -8.55 15.00
N SER A 32 -2.66 -8.45 16.02
CA SER A 32 -1.51 -9.35 16.21
C SER A 32 -1.87 -10.84 16.38
N ARG A 33 -3.15 -11.17 16.53
CA ARG A 33 -3.70 -12.53 16.66
C ARG A 33 -4.44 -12.99 15.40
N CYS A 34 -4.27 -12.27 14.30
CA CYS A 34 -4.96 -12.52 13.02
C CYS A 34 -6.50 -12.39 13.12
N ARG A 35 -7.04 -11.64 14.08
CA ARG A 35 -8.47 -11.29 14.07
C ARG A 35 -8.69 -10.14 13.09
N GLU A 36 -9.77 -10.25 12.31
CA GLU A 36 -10.23 -9.18 11.44
C GLU A 36 -10.50 -7.91 12.25
N GLY A 37 -9.93 -6.79 11.83
CA GLY A 37 -10.07 -5.51 12.52
C GLY A 37 -11.51 -5.03 12.56
N LEU A 38 -12.32 -5.34 11.55
CA LEU A 38 -13.75 -5.04 11.59
C LEU A 38 -14.45 -5.79 12.73
N ALA A 39 -14.11 -7.05 12.98
CA ALA A 39 -14.62 -7.80 14.13
C ALA A 39 -14.19 -7.15 15.45
N VAL A 40 -12.92 -6.74 15.57
CA VAL A 40 -12.38 -6.07 16.77
C VAL A 40 -13.08 -4.72 17.01
N VAL A 41 -13.25 -3.90 15.98
CA VAL A 41 -13.94 -2.61 16.07
C VAL A 41 -15.44 -2.82 16.37
N GLN A 42 -16.08 -3.83 15.78
CA GLN A 42 -17.46 -4.16 16.10
C GLN A 42 -17.63 -4.59 17.57
N GLU A 43 -16.69 -5.37 18.13
CA GLU A 43 -16.70 -5.74 19.56
C GLU A 43 -16.61 -4.49 20.47
N LEU A 44 -15.79 -3.50 20.10
CA LEU A 44 -15.55 -2.30 20.89
C LEU A 44 -16.70 -1.28 20.83
N PHE A 45 -17.35 -1.14 19.68
CA PHE A 45 -18.32 -0.07 19.43
C PHE A 45 -19.76 -0.56 19.30
N GLY A 46 -19.97 -1.85 18.99
CA GLY A 46 -21.28 -2.47 18.81
C GLY A 46 -22.19 -1.66 17.88
N PRO A 47 -23.38 -1.24 18.32
CA PRO A 47 -24.32 -0.49 17.48
C PRO A 47 -23.85 0.93 17.13
N ARG A 48 -22.75 1.42 17.72
CA ARG A 48 -22.16 2.72 17.37
C ARG A 48 -21.30 2.65 16.11
N LEU A 49 -20.86 1.47 15.67
CA LEU A 49 -20.23 1.31 14.37
C LEU A 49 -21.30 1.42 13.29
N ALA A 50 -21.39 2.60 12.68
CA ALA A 50 -22.49 2.97 11.81
C ALA A 50 -22.21 2.66 10.33
N ALA A 51 -20.94 2.69 9.91
CA ALA A 51 -20.55 2.45 8.53
C ALA A 51 -19.11 1.93 8.43
N VAL A 52 -18.83 1.22 7.35
CA VAL A 52 -17.48 0.81 6.93
C VAL A 52 -17.17 1.46 5.60
N PHE A 53 -15.93 1.89 5.43
CA PHE A 53 -15.39 2.39 4.18
C PHE A 53 -14.27 1.47 3.72
N SER A 54 -14.20 1.20 2.42
CA SER A 54 -13.14 0.38 1.82
C SER A 54 -12.35 1.16 0.77
N PRO A 55 -11.03 0.93 0.66
CA PRO A 55 -10.18 1.60 -0.33
C PRO A 55 -10.22 0.86 -1.69
N GLN A 56 -9.24 1.15 -2.55
CA GLN A 56 -8.93 0.33 -3.72
C GLN A 56 -8.81 -1.16 -3.33
N HIS A 57 -9.25 -2.05 -4.23
CA HIS A 57 -9.42 -3.49 -4.02
C HIS A 57 -10.59 -3.93 -3.13
N GLY A 58 -11.35 -2.98 -2.55
CA GLY A 58 -12.53 -3.27 -1.74
C GLY A 58 -12.21 -3.84 -0.35
N LEU A 59 -13.25 -4.09 0.44
CA LEU A 59 -13.12 -4.53 1.83
C LEU A 59 -12.41 -5.88 1.97
N PHE A 60 -12.74 -6.83 1.09
CA PHE A 60 -12.20 -8.19 1.11
C PHE A 60 -10.90 -8.34 0.31
N SER A 61 -10.46 -7.28 -0.38
CA SER A 61 -9.27 -7.27 -1.24
C SER A 61 -9.33 -8.34 -2.35
N ASP A 62 -10.49 -8.57 -2.94
CA ASP A 62 -10.76 -9.60 -3.96
C ASP A 62 -10.74 -9.08 -5.41
N ALA A 63 -10.74 -7.76 -5.61
CA ALA A 63 -10.55 -7.15 -6.92
C ALA A 63 -9.07 -7.17 -7.36
N GLN A 64 -8.76 -8.01 -8.37
CA GLN A 64 -7.41 -8.34 -8.83
C GLN A 64 -6.65 -7.20 -9.52
N ASP A 65 -7.37 -6.36 -10.27
CA ASP A 65 -6.80 -5.29 -11.09
C ASP A 65 -7.07 -3.93 -10.44
N ASN A 66 -6.08 -3.04 -10.54
CA ASN A 66 -6.16 -1.66 -10.07
C ASN A 66 -7.32 -0.87 -10.70
N MET A 67 -7.86 -1.31 -11.85
CA MET A 67 -8.94 -0.64 -12.58
C MET A 67 -10.35 -1.20 -12.32
N ILE A 68 -10.49 -2.20 -11.46
CA ILE A 68 -11.81 -2.75 -11.12
C ILE A 68 -12.39 -1.95 -9.96
N GLU A 69 -13.51 -1.26 -10.23
CA GLU A 69 -14.32 -0.60 -9.21
C GLU A 69 -15.03 -1.64 -8.33
N SER A 70 -15.31 -1.27 -7.07
CA SER A 70 -16.03 -2.13 -6.12
C SER A 70 -17.33 -1.47 -5.66
N ASP A 71 -18.42 -2.22 -5.60
CA ASP A 71 -19.74 -1.67 -5.28
C ASP A 71 -19.94 -1.39 -3.78
N HIS A 72 -20.95 -0.58 -3.46
CA HIS A 72 -21.49 -0.47 -2.10
C HIS A 72 -22.33 -1.71 -1.74
N PHE A 73 -22.29 -2.15 -0.49
CA PHE A 73 -23.07 -3.31 -0.05
C PHE A 73 -23.37 -3.27 1.45
N VAL A 74 -24.20 -4.19 1.94
CA VAL A 74 -24.40 -4.42 3.38
C VAL A 74 -23.58 -5.64 3.77
N HIS A 75 -22.71 -5.49 4.77
CA HIS A 75 -21.82 -6.57 5.19
C HIS A 75 -22.64 -7.82 5.56
N PRO A 76 -22.36 -9.00 4.98
CA PRO A 76 -23.22 -10.17 5.11
C PRO A 76 -23.30 -10.69 6.55
N HIS A 77 -22.22 -10.59 7.32
CA HIS A 77 -22.18 -10.98 8.74
C HIS A 77 -22.62 -9.85 9.68
N PHE A 78 -21.89 -8.73 9.72
CA PHE A 78 -22.13 -7.62 10.65
C PHE A 78 -23.38 -6.78 10.38
N LYS A 79 -23.98 -6.87 9.18
CA LYS A 79 -25.17 -6.10 8.77
C LYS A 79 -25.00 -4.58 8.83
N ILE A 80 -23.80 -4.10 8.53
CA ILE A 80 -23.41 -2.68 8.51
C ILE A 80 -23.22 -2.26 7.05
N PRO A 81 -23.61 -1.03 6.65
CA PRO A 81 -23.33 -0.52 5.31
C PRO A 81 -21.82 -0.40 5.08
N VAL A 82 -21.38 -0.86 3.91
CA VAL A 82 -20.01 -0.75 3.41
C VAL A 82 -20.02 0.14 2.16
N PHE A 83 -19.32 1.26 2.25
CA PHE A 83 -19.11 2.18 1.14
C PHE A 83 -17.73 1.94 0.52
N SER A 84 -17.67 1.92 -0.81
CA SER A 84 -16.42 1.85 -1.56
C SER A 84 -15.94 3.25 -1.88
N LEU A 85 -14.70 3.56 -1.52
CA LEU A 85 -14.00 4.78 -1.92
C LEU A 85 -13.13 4.52 -3.16
N TYR A 86 -13.53 3.55 -3.97
CA TYR A 86 -12.92 3.24 -5.26
C TYR A 86 -13.99 2.90 -6.33
N SER A 87 -15.23 3.36 -6.13
CA SER A 87 -16.34 3.25 -7.10
C SER A 87 -16.53 4.56 -7.88
N GLU A 88 -17.72 5.15 -7.86
CA GLU A 88 -18.03 6.48 -8.39
C GLU A 88 -17.22 7.59 -7.69
N THR A 89 -16.73 7.34 -6.48
CA THR A 89 -16.01 8.33 -5.67
C THR A 89 -14.67 7.80 -5.16
N ARG A 90 -13.76 8.72 -4.82
CA ARG A 90 -12.48 8.42 -4.13
C ARG A 90 -12.41 9.01 -2.72
N ALA A 91 -13.40 9.82 -2.36
CA ALA A 91 -13.58 10.46 -1.07
C ALA A 91 -15.04 10.21 -0.64
N PRO A 92 -15.31 10.08 0.66
CA PRO A 92 -16.69 9.88 1.13
C PRO A 92 -17.54 11.11 0.80
N THR A 93 -18.81 10.88 0.46
CA THR A 93 -19.79 11.97 0.28
C THR A 93 -20.34 12.45 1.63
N ASP A 94 -21.02 13.59 1.63
CA ASP A 94 -21.64 14.12 2.85
C ASP A 94 -22.76 13.18 3.36
N GLU A 95 -23.47 12.50 2.47
CA GLU A 95 -24.49 11.53 2.85
C GLU A 95 -23.87 10.31 3.54
N MET A 96 -22.71 9.85 3.07
CA MET A 96 -22.01 8.70 3.68
C MET A 96 -21.49 8.99 5.08
N LEU A 97 -21.19 10.26 5.37
CA LEU A 97 -20.68 10.72 6.66
C LEU A 97 -21.80 11.24 7.59
N ASP A 98 -23.07 11.11 7.21
CA ASP A 98 -24.18 11.62 8.02
C ASP A 98 -24.27 10.95 9.41
N GLY A 99 -24.35 11.79 10.44
CA GLY A 99 -24.35 11.38 11.84
C GLY A 99 -23.09 10.66 12.33
N ILE A 100 -21.98 10.67 11.56
CA ILE A 100 -20.68 10.14 12.02
C ILE A 100 -19.95 11.21 12.82
N GLU A 101 -19.41 10.86 13.98
CA GLU A 101 -18.63 11.77 14.85
C GLU A 101 -17.14 11.44 14.82
N HIS A 102 -16.78 10.17 14.60
CA HIS A 102 -15.40 9.73 14.48
C HIS A 102 -15.22 8.78 13.30
N VAL A 103 -14.11 8.93 12.55
CA VAL A 103 -13.67 7.94 11.57
C VAL A 103 -12.37 7.30 12.05
N ILE A 104 -12.38 5.99 12.24
CA ILE A 104 -11.18 5.21 12.51
C ILE A 104 -10.58 4.78 11.18
N VAL A 105 -9.30 5.08 10.95
CA VAL A 105 -8.56 4.64 9.76
C VAL A 105 -7.56 3.57 10.17
N ASP A 106 -7.64 2.40 9.55
CA ASP A 106 -6.73 1.30 9.81
C ASP A 106 -6.37 0.61 8.48
N LEU A 107 -5.25 1.03 7.86
CA LEU A 107 -4.82 0.50 6.57
C LEU A 107 -3.34 0.13 6.61
N GLN A 108 -3.00 -1.12 6.31
CA GLN A 108 -1.63 -1.54 6.01
C GLN A 108 -1.22 -1.06 4.61
N ASP A 109 -0.26 -0.14 4.55
CA ASP A 109 0.32 0.40 3.31
C ASP A 109 1.58 -0.39 2.87
N ALA A 110 2.13 -0.09 1.69
CA ALA A 110 3.33 -0.71 1.12
C ALA A 110 4.61 0.15 1.25
N GLY A 111 4.53 1.39 1.75
CA GLY A 111 5.69 2.27 1.90
C GLY A 111 6.15 2.94 0.59
N CYS A 112 5.25 2.97 -0.40
CA CYS A 112 5.51 3.46 -1.75
C CYS A 112 4.49 4.53 -2.15
N ARG A 113 4.96 5.62 -2.76
CA ARG A 113 4.11 6.75 -3.20
C ARG A 113 2.96 6.32 -4.11
N ALA A 114 3.17 5.32 -4.96
CA ALA A 114 2.16 4.84 -5.90
C ALA A 114 1.10 3.95 -5.24
N TYR A 115 1.28 3.54 -3.99
CA TYR A 115 0.31 2.75 -3.25
C TYR A 115 -0.79 3.65 -2.67
N THR A 116 -2.04 3.43 -3.06
CA THR A 116 -3.08 4.46 -2.99
C THR A 116 -3.78 4.60 -1.63
N PHE A 117 -3.53 3.68 -0.69
CA PHE A 117 -4.27 3.61 0.57
C PHE A 117 -4.06 4.85 1.45
N MET A 118 -2.84 5.38 1.50
CA MET A 118 -2.59 6.66 2.17
C MET A 118 -3.35 7.82 1.55
N TYR A 119 -3.66 7.80 0.25
CA TYR A 119 -4.44 8.86 -0.38
C TYR A 119 -5.92 8.72 -0.08
N THR A 120 -6.47 7.50 -0.03
CA THR A 120 -7.81 7.26 0.50
C THR A 120 -7.94 7.81 1.92
N MET A 121 -6.94 7.59 2.78
CA MET A 121 -6.89 8.23 4.10
C MET A 121 -6.88 9.75 4.01
N THR A 122 -6.02 10.36 3.19
CA THR A 122 -5.95 11.83 3.12
C THR A 122 -7.25 12.46 2.58
N LEU A 123 -7.93 11.81 1.63
CA LEU A 123 -9.22 12.25 1.12
C LEU A 123 -10.33 12.09 2.17
N MET A 124 -10.30 11.01 2.94
CA MET A 124 -11.17 10.83 4.12
C MET A 124 -10.94 11.95 5.14
N MET A 125 -9.68 12.28 5.44
CA MET A 125 -9.33 13.36 6.37
C MET A 125 -9.85 14.72 5.90
N GLU A 126 -9.72 15.04 4.62
CA GLU A 126 -10.25 16.29 4.05
C GLU A 126 -11.77 16.37 4.15
N ALA A 127 -12.47 15.26 3.88
CA ALA A 127 -13.92 15.20 4.03
C ALA A 127 -14.37 15.37 5.48
N CYS A 128 -13.68 14.71 6.41
CA CYS A 128 -13.95 14.81 7.85
C CYS A 128 -13.66 16.22 8.39
N GLY A 129 -12.56 16.84 7.95
CA GLY A 129 -12.17 18.20 8.35
C GLY A 129 -13.21 19.26 8.03
N ARG A 130 -13.92 19.13 6.90
CA ARG A 130 -15.03 20.04 6.53
C ARG A 130 -16.24 19.96 7.46
N ARG A 131 -16.33 18.90 8.28
CA ARG A 131 -17.50 18.58 9.12
C ARG A 131 -17.17 18.45 10.61
N ASP A 132 -15.95 18.79 11.00
CA ASP A 132 -15.47 18.64 12.38
C ASP A 132 -15.59 17.18 12.92
N ILE A 133 -15.45 16.21 12.01
CA ILE A 133 -15.42 14.77 12.35
C ILE A 133 -13.99 14.41 12.74
N GLU A 134 -13.79 13.81 13.92
CA GLU A 134 -12.44 13.42 14.36
C GLU A 134 -11.96 12.18 13.61
N VAL A 135 -10.79 12.29 13.00
CA VAL A 135 -10.12 11.16 12.35
C VAL A 135 -9.10 10.54 13.29
N ILE A 136 -9.23 9.24 13.51
CA ILE A 136 -8.39 8.44 14.41
C ILE A 136 -7.61 7.43 13.56
N VAL A 137 -6.35 7.72 13.29
CA VAL A 137 -5.48 6.82 12.51
C VAL A 137 -4.83 5.80 13.44
N LEU A 138 -5.08 4.52 13.18
CA LEU A 138 -4.41 3.41 13.82
C LEU A 138 -3.11 3.15 13.08
N ASP A 139 -1.99 3.48 13.72
CA ASP A 139 -0.71 3.43 13.03
C ASP A 139 -0.25 1.99 12.77
N ARG A 140 0.45 1.78 11.65
CA ARG A 140 0.94 0.48 11.18
C ARG A 140 2.37 0.57 10.66
N PRO A 141 3.15 -0.53 10.72
CA PRO A 141 4.52 -0.51 10.23
C PRO A 141 4.59 -0.17 8.75
N ASN A 142 5.53 0.70 8.36
CA ASN A 142 5.97 0.75 6.98
C ASN A 142 6.72 -0.55 6.68
N PRO A 143 6.29 -1.37 5.70
CA PRO A 143 6.83 -2.72 5.57
C PRO A 143 8.28 -2.74 5.07
N ILE A 144 8.71 -1.66 4.42
CA ILE A 144 10.07 -1.48 3.91
C ILE A 144 10.90 -0.52 4.77
N GLY A 145 10.51 -0.35 6.03
CA GLY A 145 11.21 0.47 7.03
C GLY A 145 10.96 1.97 6.90
N GLY A 146 11.43 2.70 7.90
CA GLY A 146 11.29 4.15 8.03
C GLY A 146 12.61 4.93 7.97
N ILE A 147 13.73 4.32 7.60
CA ILE A 147 15.01 5.07 7.51
C ILE A 147 15.25 5.60 6.10
N GLU A 148 15.07 4.75 5.11
CA GLU A 148 15.45 5.03 3.74
C GLU A 148 14.37 5.82 3.00
N VAL A 149 14.83 6.81 2.24
CA VAL A 149 14.02 7.69 1.41
C VAL A 149 14.64 7.72 0.02
N GLU A 150 13.87 7.38 -1.01
CA GLU A 150 14.41 7.23 -2.37
C GLU A 150 13.45 7.73 -3.45
N GLY A 151 14.05 8.36 -4.47
CA GLY A 151 13.38 8.81 -5.67
C GLY A 151 12.96 10.27 -5.67
N ALA A 152 12.56 10.74 -6.85
CA ALA A 152 12.19 12.13 -7.03
C ALA A 152 10.93 12.44 -6.22
N VAL A 153 10.96 13.57 -5.50
CA VAL A 153 9.75 14.18 -4.95
C VAL A 153 8.78 14.42 -6.10
N LEU A 154 7.49 14.12 -5.89
CA LEU A 154 6.47 14.33 -6.90
C LEU A 154 6.43 15.81 -7.30
N ASP A 155 6.63 16.07 -8.58
CA ASP A 155 6.27 17.34 -9.19
C ASP A 155 4.74 17.39 -9.27
N MET A 156 4.17 18.42 -8.65
CA MET A 156 2.73 18.55 -8.44
C MET A 156 1.96 18.79 -9.73
N ASP A 157 2.63 19.15 -10.83
CA ASP A 157 2.03 19.17 -12.17
C ASP A 157 1.63 17.76 -12.65
N PHE A 158 2.19 16.70 -12.06
CA PHE A 158 1.83 15.30 -12.31
C PHE A 158 0.97 14.69 -11.20
N ALA A 159 0.42 15.50 -10.30
CA ALA A 159 -0.39 14.99 -9.21
C ALA A 159 -1.65 14.24 -9.70
N SER A 160 -1.91 13.08 -9.11
CA SER A 160 -3.02 12.18 -9.44
C SER A 160 -3.35 11.27 -8.25
N PHE A 161 -4.28 10.32 -8.43
CA PHE A 161 -4.63 9.38 -7.36
C PHE A 161 -3.51 8.40 -6.97
N ILE A 162 -2.51 8.19 -7.84
CA ILE A 162 -1.30 7.37 -7.57
C ILE A 162 -0.10 8.22 -7.12
N GLY A 163 -0.35 9.49 -6.77
CA GLY A 163 0.67 10.47 -6.46
C GLY A 163 0.01 11.79 -6.11
N ARG A 164 -0.44 11.97 -4.87
CA ARG A 164 -1.24 13.14 -4.49
C ARG A 164 -0.45 14.22 -3.76
N HIS A 165 0.63 13.84 -3.09
CA HIS A 165 1.39 14.72 -2.19
C HIS A 165 2.87 14.75 -2.61
N PRO A 166 3.58 15.85 -2.32
CA PRO A 166 4.98 16.04 -2.71
C PRO A 166 5.90 15.16 -1.85
N MET A 167 5.95 13.86 -2.19
CA MET A 167 6.79 12.87 -1.52
C MET A 167 7.60 12.05 -2.53
N PRO A 168 8.75 11.49 -2.11
CA PRO A 168 9.55 10.59 -2.95
C PRO A 168 8.89 9.22 -3.09
N MET A 169 9.36 8.40 -4.05
CA MET A 169 8.72 7.10 -4.36
C MET A 169 8.78 6.14 -3.16
N ARG A 170 9.92 6.01 -2.50
CA ARG A 170 10.04 5.38 -1.17
C ARG A 170 10.08 6.49 -0.15
N HIS A 171 9.01 6.64 0.63
CA HIS A 171 8.83 7.80 1.52
C HIS A 171 9.31 7.58 2.96
N GLY A 172 9.47 6.32 3.40
CA GLY A 172 10.04 6.01 4.73
C GLY A 172 9.17 6.48 5.91
N MET A 173 7.86 6.59 5.73
CA MET A 173 6.93 7.03 6.79
C MET A 173 5.88 5.96 7.10
N THR A 174 5.42 5.91 8.34
CA THR A 174 4.20 5.14 8.69
C THR A 174 2.95 5.87 8.22
N ILE A 175 1.80 5.17 8.20
CA ILE A 175 0.53 5.81 7.82
C ILE A 175 0.13 6.92 8.81
N GLY A 176 0.44 6.76 10.10
CA GLY A 176 0.25 7.80 11.12
C GLY A 176 1.15 9.02 10.90
N GLU A 177 2.41 8.82 10.52
CA GLU A 177 3.33 9.91 10.16
C GLU A 177 2.85 10.67 8.91
N ILE A 178 2.37 9.95 7.90
CA ILE A 178 1.76 10.55 6.69
C ILE A 178 0.53 11.36 7.06
N ALA A 179 -0.33 10.86 7.94
CA ALA A 179 -1.52 11.58 8.39
C ALA A 179 -1.14 12.92 9.04
N ARG A 180 -0.14 12.94 9.93
CA ARG A 180 0.36 14.17 10.55
C ARG A 180 0.94 15.13 9.51
N MET A 181 1.80 14.62 8.62
CA MET A 181 2.41 15.43 7.55
C MET A 181 1.34 16.07 6.66
N ALA A 182 0.32 15.30 6.29
CA ALA A 182 -0.78 15.80 5.47
C ALA A 182 -1.61 16.86 6.20
N ASN A 183 -1.85 16.66 7.50
CA ASN A 183 -2.61 17.58 8.32
C ASN A 183 -1.89 18.91 8.56
N GLU A 184 -0.58 18.87 8.82
CA GLU A 184 0.22 20.02 9.23
C GLU A 184 0.84 20.76 8.03
N HIS A 185 1.14 20.06 6.93
CA HIS A 185 1.94 20.62 5.83
C HIS A 185 1.30 20.53 4.45
N TRP A 186 0.25 19.70 4.25
CA TRP A 186 -0.44 19.59 2.95
C TRP A 186 -1.88 20.11 2.97
N GLY A 187 -2.22 20.93 3.97
CA GLY A 187 -3.43 21.74 3.95
C GLY A 187 -4.74 21.02 4.30
N ILE A 188 -4.68 19.82 4.90
CA ILE A 188 -5.89 19.05 5.24
C ILE A 188 -6.63 19.62 6.46
N SER A 189 -5.92 19.96 7.54
CA SER A 189 -6.46 20.59 8.75
C SER A 189 -7.74 19.97 9.33
N CYS A 190 -7.76 18.65 9.56
CA CYS A 190 -8.85 17.96 10.26
C CYS A 190 -8.53 17.74 11.76
N PRO A 191 -9.55 17.52 12.63
CA PRO A 191 -9.31 17.03 13.98
C PRO A 191 -8.69 15.63 13.90
N LEU A 192 -7.38 15.54 14.12
CA LEU A 192 -6.59 14.32 13.91
C LEU A 192 -6.09 13.77 15.24
N LYS A 193 -6.24 12.46 15.41
CA LYS A 193 -5.60 11.68 16.45
C LYS A 193 -4.88 10.49 15.83
N VAL A 194 -3.62 10.27 16.22
CA VAL A 194 -2.88 9.06 15.83
C VAL A 194 -2.71 8.16 17.04
N VAL A 195 -3.12 6.90 16.90
CA VAL A 195 -2.82 5.83 17.86
C VAL A 195 -1.51 5.18 17.42
N GLU A 196 -0.41 5.73 17.90
CA GLU A 196 0.96 5.29 17.56
C GLU A 196 1.18 3.82 17.94
N MET A 197 2.06 3.12 17.24
CA MET A 197 2.44 1.76 17.62
C MET A 197 3.25 1.74 18.93
N GLU A 198 3.33 0.57 19.58
CA GLU A 198 4.31 0.30 20.64
C GLU A 198 5.38 -0.67 20.13
N GLY A 199 6.65 -0.34 20.37
CA GLY A 199 7.79 -1.21 20.08
C GLY A 199 8.33 -1.16 18.65
N TRP A 200 7.62 -0.53 17.71
CA TRP A 200 8.16 -0.31 16.36
C TRP A 200 9.31 0.70 16.40
N GLN A 201 10.34 0.44 15.61
CA GLN A 201 11.47 1.36 15.41
C GLN A 201 11.64 1.59 13.92
N ARG A 202 12.06 2.79 13.52
CA ARG A 202 12.20 3.15 12.11
C ARG A 202 13.09 2.20 11.31
N ALA A 203 14.09 1.59 11.94
CA ALA A 203 14.98 0.62 11.27
C ALA A 203 14.32 -0.74 10.98
N MET A 204 13.17 -1.05 11.59
CA MET A 204 12.48 -2.32 11.40
C MET A 204 11.77 -2.39 10.06
N TYR A 205 12.08 -3.43 9.30
CA TYR A 205 11.24 -3.95 8.23
C TYR A 205 10.10 -4.79 8.82
N PHE A 206 9.03 -5.03 8.05
CA PHE A 206 7.85 -5.74 8.56
C PHE A 206 8.20 -7.10 9.21
N GLY A 207 9.09 -7.87 8.57
CA GLY A 207 9.49 -9.19 9.06
C GLY A 207 10.19 -9.20 10.42
N GLU A 208 10.65 -8.04 10.91
CA GLU A 208 11.30 -7.89 12.21
C GLU A 208 10.30 -7.50 13.32
N THR A 209 9.05 -7.18 12.97
CA THR A 209 8.03 -6.72 13.91
C THR A 209 7.41 -7.84 14.76
N GLY A 210 7.48 -9.08 14.25
CA GLY A 210 6.77 -10.23 14.81
C GLY A 210 5.27 -10.25 14.52
N LEU A 211 4.76 -9.34 13.68
CA LEU A 211 3.35 -9.30 13.27
C LEU A 211 3.08 -10.25 12.09
N PRO A 212 1.85 -10.79 11.98
CA PRO A 212 1.44 -11.54 10.80
C PRO A 212 1.32 -10.63 9.58
N TRP A 213 1.81 -11.10 8.43
CA TRP A 213 1.58 -10.43 7.14
C TRP A 213 0.29 -10.92 6.51
N ALA A 214 -0.73 -10.05 6.48
CA ALA A 214 -1.88 -10.19 5.60
C ALA A 214 -1.64 -9.32 4.36
N PHE A 215 -1.82 -9.89 3.17
CA PHE A 215 -1.57 -9.17 1.92
C PHE A 215 -2.54 -7.97 1.78
N PRO A 216 -2.05 -6.74 1.60
CA PRO A 216 -2.91 -5.56 1.53
C PRO A 216 -3.64 -5.43 0.19
N SER A 217 -3.15 -6.07 -0.87
CA SER A 217 -3.83 -6.23 -2.16
C SER A 217 -3.43 -7.55 -2.82
N PRO A 218 -4.19 -8.05 -3.82
CA PRO A 218 -3.90 -9.33 -4.47
C PRO A 218 -2.50 -9.45 -5.05
N ASN A 219 -1.95 -8.35 -5.56
CA ASN A 219 -0.63 -8.30 -6.16
C ASN A 219 0.46 -7.78 -5.21
N MET A 220 0.18 -7.75 -3.89
CA MET A 220 1.15 -7.53 -2.81
C MET A 220 1.20 -8.74 -1.85
N PRO A 221 1.41 -9.98 -2.34
CA PRO A 221 1.27 -11.19 -1.54
C PRO A 221 2.40 -11.38 -0.50
N HIS A 222 3.60 -10.84 -0.76
CA HIS A 222 4.80 -11.13 0.01
C HIS A 222 5.54 -9.85 0.43
N LEU A 223 6.32 -9.95 1.51
CA LEU A 223 7.20 -8.87 1.95
C LEU A 223 8.29 -8.54 0.91
N ASP A 224 8.75 -9.55 0.18
CA ASP A 224 9.70 -9.35 -0.92
C ASP A 224 9.08 -8.52 -2.06
N THR A 225 7.78 -8.71 -2.32
CA THR A 225 7.03 -7.86 -3.25
C THR A 225 7.05 -6.40 -2.80
N ALA A 226 6.82 -6.13 -1.51
CA ALA A 226 6.86 -4.76 -0.98
C ALA A 226 8.25 -4.12 -1.14
N LEU A 227 9.33 -4.89 -0.97
CA LEU A 227 10.70 -4.40 -1.14
C LEU A 227 11.00 -3.94 -2.57
N VAL A 228 10.56 -4.69 -3.58
CA VAL A 228 10.84 -4.35 -4.99
C VAL A 228 9.84 -3.35 -5.58
N PHE A 229 8.62 -3.30 -5.02
CA PHE A 229 7.51 -2.51 -5.56
C PHE A 229 7.84 -1.04 -5.87
N PRO A 230 8.55 -0.27 -5.02
CA PRO A 230 8.92 1.10 -5.37
C PRO A 230 9.70 1.22 -6.68
N GLY A 231 10.50 0.21 -7.01
CA GLY A 231 11.32 0.17 -8.22
C GLY A 231 10.62 -0.43 -9.43
N THR A 232 9.70 -1.38 -9.23
CA THR A 232 9.11 -2.15 -10.34
C THR A 232 7.69 -1.72 -10.68
N VAL A 233 6.98 -0.98 -9.82
CA VAL A 233 5.64 -0.44 -10.12
C VAL A 233 5.64 0.48 -11.34
N VAL A 234 6.74 1.18 -11.62
CA VAL A 234 6.88 2.06 -12.80
C VAL A 234 6.74 1.32 -14.14
N LEU A 235 6.92 -0.01 -14.14
CA LEU A 235 6.69 -0.85 -15.32
C LEU A 235 5.22 -0.87 -15.74
N GLU A 236 4.28 -0.56 -14.83
CA GLU A 236 2.86 -0.39 -15.15
C GLU A 236 2.66 0.68 -16.24
N GLY A 237 3.48 1.73 -16.24
CA GLY A 237 3.47 2.79 -17.27
C GLY A 237 4.12 2.40 -18.61
N THR A 238 4.45 1.13 -18.82
CA THR A 238 5.11 0.61 -20.02
C THR A 238 4.38 -0.61 -20.59
N ASN A 239 4.81 -1.06 -21.78
CA ASN A 239 4.32 -2.30 -22.38
C ASN A 239 4.94 -3.58 -21.78
N LEU A 240 5.85 -3.48 -20.81
CA LEU A 240 6.42 -4.63 -20.12
C LEU A 240 5.40 -5.22 -19.14
N SER A 241 5.33 -6.54 -19.00
CA SER A 241 4.65 -7.14 -17.85
C SER A 241 5.49 -6.94 -16.60
N GLU A 242 4.88 -6.52 -15.50
CA GLU A 242 5.42 -6.49 -14.14
C GLU A 242 5.04 -7.75 -13.34
N GLY A 243 4.71 -8.84 -14.02
CA GLY A 243 4.50 -10.13 -13.37
C GLY A 243 3.12 -10.31 -12.73
N ARG A 244 2.18 -9.37 -12.86
CA ARG A 244 0.76 -9.63 -12.60
C ARG A 244 0.29 -10.81 -13.46
N GLY A 245 -0.65 -11.60 -12.94
CA GLY A 245 -1.01 -12.89 -13.54
C GLY A 245 -0.01 -14.02 -13.29
N SER A 246 1.00 -13.81 -12.43
CA SER A 246 1.91 -14.86 -11.96
C SER A 246 1.80 -15.04 -10.44
N THR A 247 2.59 -15.96 -9.87
CA THR A 247 2.70 -16.14 -8.41
C THR A 247 3.69 -15.19 -7.75
N ARG A 248 4.32 -14.29 -8.53
CA ARG A 248 5.40 -13.38 -8.10
C ARG A 248 5.26 -11.99 -8.75
N PRO A 249 4.13 -11.29 -8.56
CA PRO A 249 3.93 -9.95 -9.11
C PRO A 249 5.01 -8.99 -8.59
N PHE A 250 5.41 -8.04 -9.42
CA PHE A 250 6.46 -7.04 -9.21
C PHE A 250 7.88 -7.55 -8.97
N GLU A 251 8.05 -8.81 -8.56
CA GLU A 251 9.34 -9.51 -8.54
C GLU A 251 9.73 -9.98 -9.94
N LEU A 252 8.76 -10.31 -10.79
CA LEU A 252 8.96 -10.68 -12.19
C LEU A 252 8.71 -9.50 -13.11
N PHE A 253 9.48 -9.41 -14.20
CA PHE A 253 9.16 -8.50 -15.30
C PHE A 253 9.65 -9.05 -16.63
N GLY A 254 8.98 -8.70 -17.73
CA GLY A 254 9.36 -9.21 -19.05
C GLY A 254 8.41 -8.84 -20.19
N TYR A 255 8.72 -9.39 -21.37
CA TYR A 255 7.97 -9.17 -22.60
C TYR A 255 8.06 -10.41 -23.51
N PRO A 256 7.05 -10.72 -24.35
CA PRO A 256 7.05 -11.91 -25.20
C PRO A 256 8.27 -12.04 -26.13
N ALA A 257 8.74 -10.92 -26.69
CA ALA A 257 9.89 -10.92 -27.60
C ALA A 257 11.25 -10.93 -26.88
N LEU A 258 11.30 -10.69 -25.57
CA LEU A 258 12.56 -10.59 -24.83
C LEU A 258 13.26 -11.96 -24.76
N ARG A 259 14.59 -11.97 -24.91
CA ARG A 259 15.43 -13.17 -24.86
C ARG A 259 16.42 -13.03 -23.68
N PRO A 260 15.99 -13.34 -22.45
CA PRO A 260 16.67 -12.90 -21.23
C PRO A 260 18.10 -13.44 -21.08
N HIS A 261 18.39 -14.64 -21.59
CA HIS A 261 19.76 -15.17 -21.58
C HIS A 261 20.68 -14.46 -22.58
N ALA A 262 20.15 -13.99 -23.71
CA ALA A 262 20.93 -13.31 -24.74
C ALA A 262 21.25 -11.87 -24.36
N CYS A 263 20.32 -11.17 -23.69
CA CYS A 263 20.51 -9.79 -23.23
C CYS A 263 21.01 -9.68 -21.78
N PHE A 264 21.29 -10.80 -21.09
CA PHE A 264 21.66 -10.77 -19.66
C PHE A 264 22.87 -9.87 -19.38
N SER A 265 23.96 -10.04 -20.13
CA SER A 265 25.17 -9.21 -19.93
C SER A 265 24.87 -7.73 -20.15
N GLN A 266 24.19 -7.38 -21.23
CA GLN A 266 23.82 -5.99 -21.54
C GLN A 266 23.00 -5.34 -20.42
N ILE A 267 22.01 -6.07 -19.89
CA ILE A 267 21.19 -5.57 -18.77
C ILE A 267 22.01 -5.48 -17.48
N THR A 268 22.90 -6.42 -17.19
CA THR A 268 23.73 -6.35 -15.97
C THR A 268 24.84 -5.31 -16.06
N ASP A 269 25.29 -4.97 -17.27
CA ASP A 269 26.41 -4.06 -17.50
C ASP A 269 26.09 -2.62 -17.04
N VAL A 270 24.83 -2.19 -17.11
CA VAL A 270 24.42 -0.84 -16.63
C VAL A 270 24.63 -0.65 -15.13
N PHE A 271 24.82 -1.74 -14.37
CA PHE A 271 25.08 -1.71 -12.93
C PHE A 271 26.56 -1.76 -12.57
N LYS A 272 27.47 -2.08 -13.51
CA LYS A 272 28.90 -2.27 -13.21
C LYS A 272 29.57 -1.02 -12.62
N ASP A 273 29.19 0.15 -13.11
CA ASP A 273 29.76 1.44 -12.73
C ASP A 273 28.88 2.20 -11.74
N VAL A 274 27.86 1.54 -11.16
CA VAL A 274 26.90 2.15 -10.23
C VAL A 274 26.98 1.41 -8.90
N PRO A 275 27.05 2.11 -7.75
CA PRO A 275 27.13 1.48 -6.44
C PRO A 275 25.76 0.93 -5.99
N LEU A 276 25.14 0.07 -6.80
CA LEU A 276 23.90 -0.64 -6.48
C LEU A 276 24.22 -2.09 -6.10
N GLU A 277 23.79 -2.49 -4.92
CA GLU A 277 24.06 -3.80 -4.34
C GLU A 277 22.81 -4.35 -3.65
N GLY A 278 22.90 -5.58 -3.13
CA GLY A 278 21.80 -6.19 -2.37
C GLY A 278 20.68 -6.77 -3.24
N PHE A 279 20.91 -6.99 -4.53
CA PHE A 279 20.00 -7.70 -5.41
C PHE A 279 20.72 -8.66 -6.37
N ALA A 280 19.95 -9.56 -6.99
CA ALA A 280 20.38 -10.38 -8.11
C ALA A 280 19.26 -10.46 -9.16
N LEU A 281 19.65 -10.46 -10.44
CA LEU A 281 18.73 -10.71 -11.55
C LEU A 281 18.87 -12.17 -12.00
N ARG A 282 17.73 -12.87 -12.07
CA ARG A 282 17.68 -14.25 -12.59
C ARG A 282 16.88 -14.28 -13.89
N PRO A 283 17.47 -14.63 -15.05
CA PRO A 283 16.71 -14.81 -16.28
C PRO A 283 15.70 -15.96 -16.14
N LEU A 284 14.49 -15.77 -16.70
CA LEU A 284 13.46 -16.79 -16.75
C LEU A 284 12.43 -16.52 -17.87
N TYR A 285 11.50 -17.46 -18.02
CA TYR A 285 10.26 -17.26 -18.75
C TYR A 285 9.08 -17.44 -17.80
N PHE A 286 8.03 -16.64 -17.99
CA PHE A 286 6.78 -16.75 -17.25
C PHE A 286 5.59 -16.41 -18.15
N GLN A 287 4.40 -16.89 -17.82
CA GLN A 287 3.19 -16.60 -18.60
C GLN A 287 2.12 -16.03 -17.67
N PRO A 288 1.79 -14.73 -17.81
CA PRO A 288 0.68 -14.11 -17.09
C PRO A 288 -0.66 -14.80 -17.40
N THR A 289 -1.50 -14.98 -16.39
CA THR A 289 -2.88 -15.48 -16.53
C THR A 289 -3.91 -14.37 -16.70
N PHE A 290 -3.57 -13.13 -16.30
CA PHE A 290 -4.34 -11.91 -16.52
C PHE A 290 -3.37 -10.72 -16.72
N ASP A 291 -3.91 -9.53 -16.98
CA ASP A 291 -3.14 -8.29 -17.24
C ASP A 291 -2.32 -8.36 -18.55
N LYS A 292 -1.26 -7.55 -18.66
CA LYS A 292 -0.36 -7.46 -19.81
C LYS A 292 0.20 -8.83 -20.21
N HIS A 293 0.06 -9.13 -21.50
CA HIS A 293 0.52 -10.38 -22.13
C HIS A 293 -0.13 -11.65 -21.57
N ALA A 294 -1.36 -11.55 -21.03
CA ALA A 294 -2.14 -12.70 -20.62
C ALA A 294 -2.16 -13.79 -21.71
N GLY A 295 -1.89 -15.03 -21.32
CA GLY A 295 -1.86 -16.18 -22.23
C GLY A 295 -0.60 -16.30 -23.11
N HIS A 296 0.35 -15.37 -23.00
CA HIS A 296 1.59 -15.37 -23.78
C HIS A 296 2.82 -15.54 -22.89
N THR A 297 3.74 -16.43 -23.28
CA THR A 297 5.01 -16.57 -22.57
C THR A 297 5.88 -15.33 -22.77
N CYS A 298 6.25 -14.69 -21.66
CA CYS A 298 7.19 -13.59 -21.58
C CYS A 298 8.59 -14.09 -21.23
N GLY A 299 9.61 -13.67 -22.00
CA GLY A 299 10.99 -13.73 -21.53
C GLY A 299 11.26 -12.56 -20.58
N GLY A 300 12.03 -12.79 -19.52
CA GLY A 300 12.16 -11.80 -18.46
C GLY A 300 13.17 -12.13 -17.38
N PHE A 301 13.08 -11.38 -16.29
CA PHE A 301 13.93 -11.54 -15.12
C PHE A 301 13.09 -11.56 -13.85
N GLN A 302 13.61 -12.25 -12.84
CA GLN A 302 13.17 -12.11 -11.47
C GLN A 302 14.21 -11.28 -10.75
N LEU A 303 13.76 -10.24 -10.05
CA LEU A 303 14.55 -9.44 -9.14
C LEU A 303 14.53 -10.08 -7.75
N HIS A 304 15.66 -10.64 -7.33
CA HIS A 304 15.85 -11.19 -5.99
C HIS A 304 16.51 -10.14 -5.10
N VAL A 305 15.94 -9.89 -3.93
CA VAL A 305 16.62 -9.08 -2.90
C VAL A 305 17.55 -9.99 -2.10
N THR A 306 18.85 -9.72 -2.14
CA THR A 306 19.88 -10.50 -1.43
C THR A 306 20.34 -9.84 -0.14
N ASP A 307 20.23 -8.51 -0.06
CA ASP A 307 20.46 -7.72 1.16
C ASP A 307 19.56 -6.48 1.16
N ARG A 308 18.48 -6.52 1.95
CA ARG A 308 17.48 -5.46 2.01
C ARG A 308 17.99 -4.12 2.55
N GLN A 309 19.08 -4.12 3.32
CA GLN A 309 19.66 -2.88 3.87
C GLN A 309 20.46 -2.13 2.81
N ARG A 310 21.06 -2.87 1.87
CA ARG A 310 21.86 -2.31 0.78
C ARG A 310 21.05 -2.08 -0.49
N PHE A 311 19.94 -2.80 -0.65
CA PHE A 311 19.06 -2.68 -1.80
C PHE A 311 18.36 -1.32 -1.87
N LYS A 312 18.49 -0.67 -3.03
CA LYS A 312 17.85 0.61 -3.38
C LYS A 312 16.83 0.37 -4.50
N PRO A 313 15.55 0.08 -4.18
CA PRO A 313 14.57 -0.35 -5.18
C PRO A 313 14.32 0.70 -6.27
N TRP A 314 14.15 1.98 -5.90
CA TRP A 314 13.85 3.01 -6.89
C TRP A 314 14.98 3.15 -7.91
N HIS A 315 16.22 3.32 -7.44
CA HIS A 315 17.38 3.43 -8.33
C HIS A 315 17.55 2.17 -9.19
N THR A 316 17.46 0.99 -8.60
CA THR A 316 17.51 -0.27 -9.36
C THR A 316 16.47 -0.28 -10.48
N GLY A 317 15.23 0.10 -10.18
CA GLY A 317 14.15 0.21 -11.15
C GLY A 317 14.45 1.17 -12.31
N GLN A 318 15.04 2.34 -12.04
CA GLN A 318 15.40 3.30 -13.09
C GLN A 318 16.48 2.77 -14.04
N PHE A 319 17.52 2.13 -13.49
CA PHE A 319 18.57 1.51 -14.30
C PHE A 319 18.04 0.30 -15.07
N LEU A 320 17.15 -0.50 -14.48
CA LEU A 320 16.46 -1.59 -15.18
C LEU A 320 15.63 -1.07 -16.36
N LEU A 321 14.83 -0.02 -16.16
CA LEU A 321 14.05 0.60 -17.24
C LEU A 321 14.94 1.07 -18.38
N ARG A 322 16.05 1.74 -18.07
CA ARG A 322 17.03 2.17 -19.07
C ARG A 322 17.60 0.98 -19.83
N ALA A 323 18.10 -0.04 -19.13
CA ALA A 323 18.65 -1.24 -19.74
C ALA A 323 17.63 -1.95 -20.65
N LEU A 324 16.38 -2.06 -20.20
CA LEU A 324 15.31 -2.69 -20.97
C LEU A 324 14.96 -1.89 -22.23
N TYR A 325 14.97 -0.55 -22.16
CA TYR A 325 14.78 0.32 -23.32
C TYR A 325 15.92 0.19 -24.35
N GLU A 326 17.16 -0.04 -23.90
CA GLU A 326 18.32 -0.18 -24.81
C GLU A 326 18.37 -1.54 -25.54
N VAL A 327 17.74 -2.59 -24.98
CA VAL A 327 17.78 -3.96 -25.55
C VAL A 327 16.51 -4.41 -26.27
N MET A 328 15.45 -3.59 -26.28
CA MET A 328 14.16 -3.87 -26.91
C MET A 328 13.87 -2.92 -28.07
#